data_AF-A0A7J2HLE2-F1
#
_entry.id   AF-A0A7J2HLE2-F1
#
_cell.length_a   1.000
_cell.length_b   1.000
_cell.length_c   1.000
_cell.angle_alpha   90.00
_cell.angle_beta   90.00
_cell.angle_gamma   90.00
#
_symmetry.space_group_name_H-M   'P 1'
#
loop_
_entity.id
_entity.type
_entity.pdbx_description
1 polymer ?
#
loop_
_entity_poly.entity_id
_entity_poly.type
_entity_poly.pdbx_seq_one_letter_code
_entity_poly.pdbx_strand_id
1 'polypeptide(L)'
;MNQTYVCVCGRLAEKPLPKGIDGLFVKGQGFKAYEKVCRDCYRRIKRLDERFKPSFGGCDAVIVVYDPQTRLFTIRAYNEYGDSAFLREDMRETRSYVRSIWTREIVVLDGDRVVGVM
;
A
#
# COMPACT_ATOMS: atom_id res chain seq x y z
N MET A 1 17.10 3.26 -27.35
CA MET A 1 17.81 3.41 -26.06
C MET A 1 17.07 2.56 -25.03
N ASN A 2 17.70 1.50 -24.50
CA ASN A 2 17.08 0.70 -23.44
C ASN A 2 17.22 1.47 -22.13
N GLN A 3 16.22 2.27 -21.76
CA GLN A 3 16.19 2.93 -20.45
C GLN A 3 16.29 1.86 -19.37
N THR A 4 17.38 1.91 -18.62
CA THR A 4 17.64 0.96 -17.56
C THR A 4 16.87 1.43 -16.33
N TYR A 5 15.71 0.82 -16.09
CA TYR A 5 14.88 1.17 -14.93
C TYR A 5 15.53 0.63 -13.64
N VAL A 6 15.58 1.46 -12.61
CA VAL A 6 16.10 1.07 -11.28
C VAL A 6 14.92 0.87 -10.32
N CYS A 7 14.91 -0.27 -9.64
CA CYS A 7 13.93 -0.61 -8.62
C CYS A 7 14.15 0.22 -7.35
N VAL A 8 13.12 0.37 -6.51
CA VAL A 8 13.20 1.04 -5.21
C VAL A 8 14.27 0.49 -4.26
N CYS A 9 14.69 -0.78 -4.46
CA CYS A 9 15.77 -1.40 -3.68
C CYS A 9 17.17 -1.19 -4.29
N GLY A 10 17.31 -0.40 -5.37
CA GLY A 10 18.56 -0.12 -6.06
C GLY A 10 18.99 -1.14 -7.11
N ARG A 11 18.26 -2.26 -7.25
CA ARG A 11 18.52 -3.28 -8.30
C ARG A 11 17.89 -2.90 -9.64
N LEU A 12 18.30 -3.59 -10.70
CA LEU A 12 17.64 -3.48 -12.01
C LEU A 12 16.16 -3.86 -11.92
N ALA A 13 15.30 -3.04 -12.51
CA ALA A 13 13.86 -3.28 -12.59
C ALA A 13 13.50 -3.97 -13.91
N GLU A 14 12.69 -5.02 -13.80
CA GLU A 14 12.39 -5.93 -14.91
C GLU A 14 10.88 -6.07 -15.14
N LYS A 15 10.09 -6.03 -14.05
CA LYS A 15 8.65 -6.31 -14.08
C LYS A 15 7.84 -5.06 -13.80
N PRO A 16 6.68 -4.86 -14.44
CA PRO A 16 5.73 -3.85 -13.99
C PRO A 16 5.21 -4.17 -12.58
N LEU A 17 4.59 -3.18 -11.94
CA LEU A 17 3.86 -3.42 -10.69
C LEU A 17 2.77 -4.50 -10.85
N PRO A 18 2.42 -5.24 -9.79
CA PRO A 18 1.24 -6.11 -9.80
C PRO A 18 -0.02 -5.37 -10.23
N LYS A 19 -0.93 -6.08 -10.91
CA LYS A 19 -2.23 -5.51 -11.31
C LYS A 19 -3.02 -5.07 -10.08
N GLY A 20 -3.75 -3.97 -10.19
CA GLY A 20 -4.54 -3.40 -9.09
C GLY A 20 -3.74 -2.52 -8.13
N ILE A 21 -2.45 -2.26 -8.41
CA ILE A 21 -1.64 -1.29 -7.68
C ILE A 21 -1.38 -0.09 -8.60
N ASP A 22 -1.90 1.06 -8.21
CA ASP A 22 -1.86 2.31 -8.99
C ASP A 22 -0.52 3.03 -8.90
N GLY A 23 0.27 2.75 -7.87
CA GLY A 23 1.58 3.37 -7.73
C GLY A 23 2.47 2.77 -6.65
N LEU A 24 3.77 2.98 -6.81
CA LEU A 24 4.81 2.67 -5.84
C LEU A 24 5.63 3.92 -5.54
N PHE A 25 5.75 4.25 -4.25
CA PHE A 25 6.41 5.45 -3.75
C PHE A 25 7.50 5.11 -2.72
N VAL A 26 8.48 5.99 -2.55
CA VAL A 26 9.50 5.87 -1.52
C VAL A 26 9.25 6.90 -0.43
N LYS A 27 9.15 6.44 0.82
CA LYS A 27 8.92 7.30 1.98
C LYS A 27 10.01 8.38 2.05
N GLY A 28 9.57 9.65 2.11
CA GLY A 28 10.46 10.81 2.23
C GLY A 28 11.12 11.29 0.93
N GLN A 29 10.82 10.68 -0.23
CA GLN A 29 11.41 11.10 -1.52
C GLN A 29 10.44 11.87 -2.44
N GLY A 30 9.34 12.40 -1.89
CA GLY A 30 8.31 13.08 -2.68
C GLY A 30 7.62 12.15 -3.68
N PHE A 31 6.89 12.74 -4.64
CA PHE A 31 6.13 11.97 -5.63
C PHE A 31 7.04 11.51 -6.78
N LYS A 32 7.71 10.38 -6.59
CA LYS A 32 8.40 9.65 -7.67
C LYS A 32 7.67 8.33 -7.91
N ALA A 33 6.97 8.24 -9.04
CA ALA A 33 6.28 7.03 -9.44
C ALA A 33 7.28 5.99 -9.98
N TYR A 34 7.23 4.78 -9.44
CA TYR A 34 8.00 3.64 -9.94
C TYR A 34 7.09 2.71 -10.74
N GLU A 35 7.28 2.64 -12.06
CA GLU A 35 6.48 1.78 -12.94
C GLU A 35 6.92 0.31 -12.91
N LYS A 36 8.21 0.08 -12.61
CA LYS A 36 8.83 -1.25 -12.62
C LYS A 36 9.60 -1.54 -11.35
N VAL A 37 9.67 -2.83 -11.02
CA VAL A 37 10.38 -3.38 -9.87
C VAL A 37 11.21 -4.61 -10.27
N CYS A 38 12.18 -4.96 -9.45
CA CYS A 38 12.92 -6.21 -9.57
C CYS A 38 12.04 -7.40 -9.17
N ARG A 39 12.44 -8.62 -9.55
CA ARG A 39 11.68 -9.86 -9.28
C ARG A 39 11.38 -10.09 -7.80
N ASP A 40 12.29 -9.72 -6.90
CA ASP A 40 12.11 -9.93 -5.46
C ASP A 40 11.12 -8.93 -4.86
N CYS A 41 11.23 -7.65 -5.20
CA CYS A 41 10.27 -6.63 -4.79
C CYS A 41 8.87 -6.94 -5.34
N TYR A 42 8.77 -7.41 -6.59
CA TYR A 42 7.51 -7.87 -7.16
C TYR A 42 6.84 -8.97 -6.31
N ARG A 43 7.58 -10.00 -5.89
CA ARG A 43 7.06 -11.08 -5.06
C ARG A 43 6.59 -10.59 -3.69
N ARG A 44 7.36 -9.68 -3.08
CA ARG A 44 7.04 -9.08 -1.78
C ARG A 44 5.75 -8.28 -1.83
N ILE A 45 5.63 -7.42 -2.84
CA ILE A 45 4.42 -6.62 -3.07
C ILE A 45 3.23 -7.53 -3.36
N LYS A 46 3.36 -8.52 -4.24
CA LYS A 46 2.27 -9.47 -4.55
C LYS A 46 1.80 -10.24 -3.32
N ARG A 47 2.72 -10.70 -2.46
CA ARG A 47 2.36 -11.38 -1.21
C ARG A 47 1.62 -10.44 -0.25
N LEU A 48 2.00 -9.17 -0.23
CA LEU A 48 1.34 -8.17 0.60
C LEU A 48 -0.08 -7.91 0.10
N ASP A 49 -0.24 -7.74 -1.21
CA ASP A 49 -1.51 -7.57 -1.92
C ASP A 49 -2.47 -8.76 -1.69
N GLU A 50 -1.99 -10.00 -1.84
CA GLU A 50 -2.78 -11.23 -1.58
C GLU A 50 -3.30 -11.34 -0.13
N ARG A 51 -2.62 -10.70 0.82
CA ARG A 51 -2.99 -10.69 2.24
C ARG A 51 -3.83 -9.48 2.63
N PHE A 52 -3.85 -8.44 1.80
CA PHE A 52 -4.47 -7.18 2.11
C PHE A 52 -5.98 -7.29 1.95
N LYS A 53 -6.68 -7.14 3.06
CA LYS A 53 -8.14 -7.24 3.16
C LYS A 53 -8.67 -5.98 3.84
N PRO A 54 -8.90 -4.87 3.10
CA PRO A 54 -9.53 -3.69 3.66
C PRO A 54 -10.97 -4.02 4.06
N SER A 55 -11.41 -3.49 5.21
CA SER A 55 -12.73 -3.78 5.79
C SER A 55 -13.86 -2.89 5.25
N PHE A 56 -13.59 -2.09 4.21
CA PHE A 56 -14.55 -1.24 3.52
C PHE A 56 -14.64 -1.63 2.03
N GLY A 57 -15.82 -1.43 1.45
CA GLY A 57 -16.07 -1.66 0.03
C GLY A 57 -15.66 -0.45 -0.83
N GLY A 58 -15.26 -0.71 -2.08
CA GLY A 58 -14.81 0.31 -3.02
C GLY A 58 -13.39 0.79 -2.70
N CYS A 59 -12.49 0.69 -3.67
CA CYS A 59 -11.15 1.24 -3.59
C CYS A 59 -10.91 2.05 -4.84
N ASP A 60 -10.69 3.36 -4.68
CA ASP A 60 -10.41 4.26 -5.80
C ASP A 60 -8.91 4.32 -6.09
N ALA A 61 -8.09 4.08 -5.07
CA ALA A 61 -6.64 4.02 -5.23
C ALA A 61 -6.02 3.01 -4.26
N VAL A 62 -5.14 2.16 -4.79
CA VAL A 62 -4.27 1.25 -4.06
C VAL A 62 -2.83 1.57 -4.38
N ILE A 63 -2.06 1.97 -3.37
CA ILE A 63 -0.65 2.34 -3.53
C ILE A 63 0.24 1.50 -2.63
N VAL A 64 1.52 1.41 -2.99
CA VAL A 64 2.54 0.82 -2.15
C VAL A 64 3.58 1.87 -1.78
N VAL A 65 4.03 1.85 -0.53
CA VAL A 65 5.09 2.69 -0.01
C VAL A 65 6.24 1.81 0.45
N TYR A 66 7.45 2.07 -0.08
CA TYR A 66 8.69 1.49 0.40
C TYR A 66 9.37 2.42 1.40
N ASP A 67 9.70 1.91 2.58
CA ASP A 67 10.50 2.61 3.57
C ASP A 67 11.96 2.17 3.46
N PRO A 68 12.90 3.03 3.04
CA PRO A 68 14.30 2.65 2.87
C PRO A 68 15.03 2.41 4.21
N GLN A 69 14.54 2.97 5.32
CA GLN A 69 15.16 2.80 6.65
C GLN A 69 14.89 1.39 7.19
N THR A 70 13.63 0.96 7.12
CA THR A 70 13.21 -0.38 7.60
C THR A 70 13.30 -1.44 6.51
N ARG A 71 13.43 -1.02 5.25
CA ARG A 71 13.38 -1.85 4.03
C ARG A 71 12.05 -2.59 3.88
N LEU A 72 10.96 -2.07 4.43
CA LEU A 72 9.64 -2.69 4.40
C LEU A 72 8.71 -2.00 3.39
N PHE A 73 7.81 -2.79 2.82
CA PHE A 73 6.68 -2.32 2.04
C PHE A 73 5.43 -2.17 2.91
N THR A 74 4.64 -1.15 2.59
CA THR A 74 3.29 -0.91 3.12
C THR A 74 2.35 -0.76 1.94
N ILE A 75 1.34 -1.59 1.83
CA ILE A 75 0.23 -1.38 0.89
C ILE A 75 -0.83 -0.51 1.57
N ARG A 76 -1.46 0.37 0.80
CA ARG A 76 -2.52 1.27 1.27
C ARG A 76 -3.65 1.33 0.27
N ALA A 77 -4.88 1.43 0.77
CA ALA A 77 -6.07 1.70 -0.05
C ALA A 77 -6.81 2.93 0.47
N TYR A 78 -7.52 3.59 -0.44
CA TYR A 78 -8.33 4.77 -0.19
C TYR A 78 -9.62 4.72 -1.02
N ASN A 79 -10.68 5.35 -0.52
CA ASN A 79 -11.91 5.61 -1.29
C ASN A 79 -12.36 7.09 -1.18
N GLU A 80 -13.36 7.46 -1.97
CA GLU A 80 -13.93 8.80 -2.08
C GLU A 80 -14.56 9.32 -0.79
N TYR A 81 -14.95 8.40 0.11
CA TYR A 81 -15.56 8.72 1.41
C TYR A 81 -14.52 9.09 2.47
N GLY A 82 -13.22 8.97 2.15
CA GLY A 82 -12.13 9.24 3.06
C GLY A 82 -11.76 8.05 3.96
N ASP A 83 -12.26 6.85 3.64
CA ASP A 83 -11.80 5.63 4.28
C ASP A 83 -10.40 5.29 3.80
N SER A 84 -9.61 4.66 4.67
CA SER A 84 -8.29 4.20 4.29
C SER A 84 -7.91 2.92 5.00
N ALA A 85 -7.09 2.10 4.35
CA ALA A 85 -6.55 0.89 4.96
C ALA A 85 -5.07 0.78 4.69
N PHE A 86 -4.35 0.08 5.55
CA PHE A 86 -2.97 -0.31 5.27
C PHE A 86 -2.59 -1.67 5.85
N LEU A 87 -1.61 -2.29 5.22
CA LEU A 87 -0.94 -3.48 5.73
C LEU A 87 0.57 -3.33 5.48
N ARG A 88 1.37 -3.50 6.54
CA ARG A 88 2.83 -3.56 6.45
C ARG A 88 3.29 -5.01 6.38
N GLU A 89 4.42 -5.26 5.73
CA GLU A 89 4.95 -6.63 5.59
C GLU A 89 5.16 -7.37 6.92
N ASP A 90 5.51 -6.65 7.98
CA ASP A 90 5.75 -7.16 9.34
C ASP A 90 4.47 -7.32 10.18
N MET A 91 3.33 -6.84 9.69
CA MET A 91 2.04 -6.98 10.35
C MET A 91 1.34 -8.25 9.89
N ARG A 92 0.42 -8.79 10.71
CA ARG A 92 -0.41 -9.95 10.34
C ARG A 92 -1.71 -9.53 9.67
N GLU A 93 -2.37 -8.51 10.22
CA GLU A 93 -3.73 -8.08 9.87
C GLU A 93 -3.74 -6.68 9.28
N THR A 94 -4.73 -6.44 8.42
CA THR A 94 -5.01 -5.13 7.83
C THR A 94 -5.56 -4.20 8.90
N ARG A 95 -5.09 -2.96 8.93
CA ARG A 95 -5.75 -1.88 9.67
C ARG A 95 -6.57 -1.03 8.74
N SER A 96 -7.84 -0.84 9.07
CA SER A 96 -8.77 0.01 8.34
C SER A 96 -9.22 1.17 9.22
N TYR A 97 -9.40 2.33 8.61
CA TYR A 97 -9.90 3.57 9.19
C TYR A 97 -11.13 3.94 8.39
N VAL A 98 -12.30 3.81 9.01
CA VAL A 98 -13.58 4.09 8.36
C VAL A 98 -14.13 5.39 8.93
N ARG A 99 -14.40 6.35 8.05
CA ARG A 99 -14.87 7.67 8.45
C ARG A 99 -16.39 7.72 8.38
N SER A 100 -17.02 8.06 9.49
CA SER A 100 -18.45 8.33 9.52
C SER A 100 -18.76 9.59 8.71
N ILE A 101 -19.57 9.46 7.65
CA ILE A 101 -20.03 10.62 6.87
C ILE A 101 -20.97 11.55 7.66
N TRP A 102 -21.59 11.02 8.73
CA TRP A 102 -22.56 11.76 9.55
C TRP A 102 -21.89 12.45 10.74
N THR A 103 -20.99 11.76 11.44
CA THR A 103 -20.36 12.25 12.68
C THR A 103 -18.92 12.72 12.48
N ARG A 104 -18.31 12.41 11.32
CA ARG A 104 -16.89 12.64 11.00
C ARG A 104 -15.88 11.90 11.86
N GLU A 105 -16.33 11.09 12.82
CA GLU A 105 -15.51 10.20 13.63
C GLU A 105 -14.85 9.13 12.77
N ILE A 106 -13.68 8.67 13.19
CA ILE A 106 -12.92 7.61 12.52
C ILE A 106 -12.92 6.36 13.38
N VAL A 107 -13.51 5.29 12.86
CA VAL A 107 -13.48 3.97 13.48
C VAL A 107 -12.24 3.23 13.01
N VAL A 108 -11.45 2.72 13.95
CA VAL A 108 -10.27 1.91 13.67
C VAL A 108 -10.62 0.43 13.77
N LEU A 109 -10.36 -0.31 12.70
CA LEU A 109 -10.59 -1.74 12.59
C LEU A 109 -9.25 -2.48 12.45
N ASP A 110 -9.06 -3.54 13.23
CA ASP A 110 -7.99 -4.53 13.02
C ASP A 110 -8.64 -5.82 12.50
N GLY A 111 -8.47 -6.09 11.22
CA GLY A 111 -9.34 -7.02 10.49
C GLY A 111 -10.81 -6.61 10.59
N ASP A 112 -11.64 -7.45 11.21
CA ASP A 112 -13.09 -7.23 11.36
C ASP A 112 -13.47 -6.69 12.76
N ARG A 113 -12.49 -6.31 13.60
CA ARG A 113 -12.73 -5.91 15.00
C ARG A 113 -12.55 -4.42 15.19
N VAL A 114 -13.50 -3.76 15.85
CA VAL A 114 -13.34 -2.38 16.33
C VAL A 114 -12.32 -2.34 17.45
N VAL A 115 -11.25 -1.57 17.25
CA VAL A 115 -10.16 -1.40 18.24
C VAL A 115 -10.01 0.04 18.72
N GLY A 116 -10.76 0.98 18.15
CA GLY A 116 -10.78 2.37 18.61
C GLY A 116 -11.72 3.27 17.82
N VAL A 117 -11.98 4.45 18.37
CA VAL A 117 -12.71 5.56 17.75
C VAL A 117 -11.92 6.84 18.00
N MET A 118 -11.79 7.69 16.99
CA MET A 118 -11.07 8.98 17.04
C MET A 118 -11.92 10.12 16.49
#